data_AF-A0A8C6UNJ6-F1
#
_entry.id   AF-A0A8C6UNJ6-F1
#
_cell.length_a   1.000
_cell.length_b   1.000
_cell.length_c   1.000
_cell.angle_alpha   90.00
_cell.angle_beta   90.00
_cell.angle_gamma   90.00
#
_symmetry.space_group_name_H-M   'P 1'
#
loop_
_entity.id
_entity.type
_entity.pdbx_description
1 polymer ?
#
loop_
_entity_poly.entity_id
_entity_poly.type
_entity_poly.pdbx_seq_one_letter_code
_entity_poly.pdbx_strand_id
1 'polypeptide(L)'
;MNTVLFHVWCCILTTVAIEQVLPPENVRLGWFKDLYEELSWTPPKHSQGCYYKITSTPRDVQRTESARSWSSPWHNAYRIIQGGYLKISIQTVCNSSWSEAVVVGIDDPDFELSCVILSSARTHCSWKPPDSARLSFFYSLQISKDDMDTLRECPSYNSTTGCDLQVKPNRQINVLLNGTLGNRTIRNVYKFDYLKLSLPPLDWAVEESKEQFLITWTAPEFSDLKWNYKINYTACNNTSYPETQERSFKLQRDSECPYRISMRGMTRFSGGTEWTPEKHYDKASGPNPLLFAVVLIPLVLALLVVLTLLGCLKNKDRIFPKVPQPNSELFKDLMTNNNKINLPNFYFPKAEEECPVTLVVDPKQPQL
;
A
#
# COMPACT_ATOMS: atom_id res chain seq x y z
N MET A 1 -22.35 -34.38 104.28
CA MET A 1 -22.80 -34.54 102.87
C MET A 1 -22.95 -33.14 102.29
N ASN A 2 -22.42 -32.94 101.09
CA ASN A 2 -22.45 -31.74 100.24
C ASN A 2 -21.37 -30.67 100.48
N THR A 3 -20.27 -30.81 99.75
CA THR A 3 -19.41 -29.69 99.33
C THR A 3 -19.40 -29.70 97.80
N VAL A 4 -20.05 -28.71 97.17
CA VAL A 4 -20.04 -28.52 95.71
C VAL A 4 -18.88 -27.59 95.37
N LEU A 5 -17.89 -28.12 94.66
CA LEU A 5 -16.72 -27.43 94.17
C LEU A 5 -17.06 -26.80 92.80
N PHE A 6 -17.21 -25.47 92.73
CA PHE A 6 -17.31 -24.77 91.46
C PHE A 6 -15.91 -24.36 90.99
N HIS A 7 -15.37 -25.08 89.99
CA HIS A 7 -14.22 -24.63 89.22
C HIS A 7 -14.70 -23.66 88.13
N VAL A 8 -14.43 -22.37 88.33
CA VAL A 8 -14.54 -21.36 87.29
C VAL A 8 -13.26 -21.37 86.47
N TRP A 9 -13.33 -21.97 85.29
CA TRP A 9 -12.27 -21.96 84.29
C TRP A 9 -12.28 -20.60 83.60
N CYS A 10 -11.30 -19.75 83.92
CA CYS A 10 -11.11 -18.46 83.26
C CYS A 10 -10.42 -18.71 81.91
N CYS A 11 -11.21 -18.85 80.84
CA CYS A 11 -10.70 -18.75 79.48
C CYS A 11 -10.39 -17.29 79.17
N ILE A 12 -9.12 -16.91 79.32
CA ILE A 12 -8.60 -15.65 78.81
C ILE A 12 -8.57 -15.78 77.27
N LEU A 13 -9.60 -15.26 76.61
CA LEU A 13 -9.56 -14.97 75.18
C LEU A 13 -8.59 -13.80 74.98
N THR A 14 -7.32 -14.11 74.78
CA THR A 14 -6.40 -13.14 74.17
C THR A 14 -6.84 -12.98 72.72
N THR A 15 -7.63 -11.94 72.45
CA THR A 15 -7.82 -11.46 71.08
C THR A 15 -6.44 -11.00 70.60
N VAL A 16 -5.77 -11.84 69.82
CA VAL A 16 -4.65 -11.38 69.00
C VAL A 16 -5.25 -10.36 68.06
N ALA A 17 -5.05 -9.07 68.36
CA ALA A 17 -5.31 -8.02 67.40
C ALA A 17 -4.41 -8.32 66.21
N ILE A 18 -4.97 -8.89 65.15
CA ILE A 18 -4.27 -8.98 63.87
C ILE A 18 -4.05 -7.51 63.49
N GLU A 19 -2.80 -7.05 63.56
CA GLU A 19 -2.44 -5.70 63.12
C GLU A 19 -2.94 -5.54 61.68
N GLN A 20 -4.00 -4.74 61.54
CA GLN A 20 -4.61 -4.49 60.25
C GLN A 20 -3.66 -3.61 59.45
N VAL A 21 -3.20 -4.11 58.30
CA VAL A 21 -2.31 -3.36 57.42
C VAL A 21 -3.06 -2.15 56.87
N LEU A 22 -2.55 -0.95 57.14
CA LEU A 22 -3.18 0.30 56.72
C LEU A 22 -2.87 0.62 55.24
N PRO A 23 -3.83 1.23 54.52
CA PRO A 23 -3.62 1.65 53.14
C PRO A 23 -2.68 2.86 53.04
N PRO A 24 -2.06 3.10 51.86
CA PRO A 24 -1.31 4.32 51.59
C PRO A 24 -2.20 5.56 51.67
N GLU A 25 -1.68 6.66 52.24
CA GLU A 25 -2.42 7.92 52.37
C GLU A 25 -2.00 8.92 51.29
N ASN A 26 -2.85 9.92 51.02
CA ASN A 26 -2.56 11.02 50.08
C ASN A 26 -2.06 10.55 48.69
N VAL A 27 -2.66 9.48 48.15
CA VAL A 27 -2.29 8.94 46.85
C VAL A 27 -2.61 9.96 45.75
N ARG A 28 -1.61 10.31 44.94
CA ARG A 28 -1.73 11.26 43.83
C ARG A 28 -1.10 10.69 42.58
N LEU A 29 -1.81 10.86 41.47
CA LEU A 29 -1.33 10.54 40.14
C LEU A 29 -0.97 11.84 39.43
N GLY A 30 0.25 11.90 38.92
CA GLY A 30 0.81 13.04 38.20
C GLY A 30 1.67 12.57 37.02
N TRP A 31 2.49 13.49 36.53
CA TRP A 31 3.33 13.28 35.36
C TRP A 31 4.78 13.64 35.67
N PHE A 32 5.70 12.79 35.20
CA PHE A 32 7.14 12.97 35.27
C PHE A 32 7.71 13.08 33.86
N LYS A 33 8.54 14.11 33.61
CA LYS A 33 9.16 14.40 32.29
C LYS A 33 8.18 14.31 31.11
N ASP A 34 6.99 14.87 31.27
CA ASP A 34 5.92 15.01 30.28
C ASP A 34 5.28 13.74 29.68
N LEU A 35 5.92 12.58 29.73
CA LEU A 35 5.41 11.37 29.09
C LEU A 35 5.23 10.20 30.05
N TYR A 36 5.78 10.30 31.26
CA TYR A 36 5.75 9.21 32.23
C TYR A 36 4.78 9.52 33.36
N GLU A 37 4.09 8.48 33.83
CA GLU A 37 3.21 8.57 34.99
C GLU A 37 4.05 8.60 36.28
N GLU A 38 3.65 9.45 37.21
CA GLU A 38 4.20 9.49 38.56
C GLU A 38 3.09 9.20 39.57
N LEU A 39 3.25 8.12 40.34
CA LEU A 39 2.38 7.81 41.46
C LEU A 39 3.12 8.17 42.75
N SER A 40 2.54 9.07 43.54
CA SER A 40 3.06 9.46 44.85
C SER A 40 2.05 9.16 45.95
N TRP A 41 2.55 8.80 47.12
CA TRP A 41 1.75 8.53 48.32
C TRP A 41 2.55 8.79 49.58
N THR A 42 1.84 8.88 50.71
CA THR A 42 2.39 8.93 52.06
C THR A 42 2.32 7.52 52.67
N PRO A 43 3.45 6.95 53.12
CA PRO A 43 3.48 5.69 53.83
C PRO A 43 2.63 5.73 55.12
N PRO A 44 1.82 4.69 55.41
CA PRO A 44 1.06 4.64 56.65
C PRO A 44 1.99 4.45 57.86
N LYS A 45 1.52 4.85 59.04
CA LYS A 45 2.25 4.59 60.30
C LYS A 45 2.49 3.09 60.45
N HIS A 46 3.72 2.71 60.81
CA HIS A 46 4.19 1.30 60.94
C HIS A 46 4.46 0.54 59.62
N SER A 47 4.68 1.22 58.49
CA SER A 47 5.01 0.56 57.21
C SER A 47 6.45 0.03 57.09
N GLN A 48 7.20 -0.16 58.19
CA GLN A 48 8.60 -0.59 58.13
C GLN A 48 8.69 -2.05 57.65
N GLY A 49 9.43 -2.28 56.56
CA GLY A 49 9.57 -3.61 55.96
C GLY A 49 8.41 -4.02 55.03
N CYS A 50 7.45 -3.13 54.78
CA CYS A 50 6.37 -3.37 53.83
C CYS A 50 6.73 -2.90 52.42
N TYR A 51 6.07 -3.49 51.41
CA TYR A 51 6.12 -3.00 50.03
C TYR A 51 4.73 -2.62 49.55
N TYR A 52 4.67 -1.89 48.44
CA TYR A 52 3.44 -1.47 47.80
C TYR A 52 3.24 -2.28 46.52
N LYS A 53 2.09 -2.92 46.39
CA LYS A 53 1.66 -3.54 45.13
C LYS A 53 0.83 -2.52 44.37
N ILE A 54 1.31 -2.17 43.19
CA ILE A 54 0.68 -1.21 42.28
C ILE A 54 0.11 -2.02 41.13
N THR A 55 -1.19 -1.94 40.90
CA THR A 55 -1.86 -2.59 39.76
C THR A 55 -2.44 -1.51 38.88
N SER A 56 -2.06 -1.51 37.61
CA SER A 56 -2.57 -0.53 36.65
C SER A 56 -3.32 -1.24 35.53
N THR A 57 -4.51 -0.71 35.27
CA THR A 57 -5.52 -1.23 34.35
C THR A 57 -5.80 -0.15 33.30
N PRO A 58 -5.12 -0.19 32.15
CA PRO A 58 -5.41 0.71 31.04
C PRO A 58 -6.73 0.30 30.36
N ARG A 59 -7.22 1.14 29.44
CA ARG A 59 -8.40 0.87 28.61
C ARG A 59 -8.29 -0.45 27.83
N ASP A 60 -7.12 -0.76 27.29
CA ASP A 60 -6.87 -2.05 26.63
C ASP A 60 -6.74 -3.16 27.69
N VAL A 61 -7.88 -3.82 27.96
CA VAL A 61 -8.11 -4.86 28.99
C VAL A 61 -7.15 -6.07 28.87
N GLN A 62 -6.36 -6.17 27.80
CA GLN A 62 -5.48 -7.31 27.56
C GLN A 62 -4.30 -7.44 28.54
N ARG A 63 -3.92 -6.39 29.28
CA ARG A 63 -2.83 -6.46 30.26
C ARG A 63 -3.13 -5.68 31.54
N THR A 64 -3.66 -6.38 32.54
CA THR A 64 -3.50 -5.94 33.93
C THR A 64 -2.08 -6.26 34.35
N GLU A 65 -1.33 -5.24 34.75
CA GLU A 65 0.06 -5.39 35.14
C GLU A 65 0.26 -4.94 36.58
N SER A 66 1.06 -5.69 37.32
CA SER A 66 1.40 -5.42 38.71
C SER A 66 2.87 -5.11 38.89
N ALA A 67 3.19 -4.02 39.58
CA ALA A 67 4.52 -3.66 40.01
C ALA A 67 4.64 -3.74 41.53
N ARG A 68 5.87 -3.93 42.01
CA ARG A 68 6.26 -3.81 43.41
C ARG A 68 7.12 -2.57 43.57
N SER A 69 6.77 -1.71 44.52
CA SER A 69 7.63 -0.60 44.95
C SER A 69 7.86 -0.64 46.45
N TRP A 70 9.05 -0.25 46.90
CA TRP A 70 9.36 -0.11 48.33
C TRP A 70 9.23 1.34 48.81
N SER A 71 9.15 2.29 47.88
CA SER A 71 9.15 3.73 48.18
C SER A 71 8.25 4.51 47.23
N SER A 72 7.91 5.71 47.68
CA SER A 72 7.22 6.77 46.94
C SER A 72 8.25 7.85 46.55
N PRO A 73 8.18 8.47 45.36
CA PRO A 73 7.24 8.19 44.28
C PRO A 73 7.64 6.95 43.45
N TRP A 74 6.67 6.38 42.74
CA TRP A 74 6.89 5.37 41.72
C TRP A 74 6.71 5.98 40.33
N HIS A 75 7.70 5.78 39.45
CA HIS A 75 7.66 6.25 38.08
C HIS A 75 7.45 5.07 37.13
N ASN A 76 6.55 5.24 36.18
CA ASN A 76 6.33 4.25 35.15
C ASN A 76 6.95 4.68 33.83
N ALA A 77 8.19 4.27 33.59
CA ALA A 77 8.90 4.60 32.35
C ALA A 77 8.33 3.91 31.10
N TYR A 78 7.45 2.91 31.28
CA TYR A 78 7.01 2.03 30.19
C TYR A 78 5.56 2.22 29.77
N ARG A 79 4.77 3.05 30.46
CA ARG A 79 3.34 3.21 30.17
C ARG A 79 2.97 4.56 29.65
N ILE A 80 2.14 4.47 28.63
CA ILE A 80 1.57 5.55 27.88
C ILE A 80 0.10 5.15 27.74
N ILE A 81 -0.81 6.07 28.08
CA ILE A 81 -2.24 5.80 28.32
C ILE A 81 -2.96 5.20 27.08
N GLN A 82 -2.36 5.23 25.88
CA GLN A 82 -2.98 4.80 24.62
C GLN A 82 -4.37 5.43 24.42
N GLY A 83 -4.56 6.62 24.97
CA GLY A 83 -5.85 7.30 25.04
C GLY A 83 -6.86 6.69 26.02
N GLY A 84 -7.82 7.50 26.45
CA GLY A 84 -8.93 7.05 27.26
C GLY A 84 -8.66 7.13 28.76
N TYR A 85 -8.87 6.01 29.47
CA TYR A 85 -8.72 5.96 30.92
C TYR A 85 -7.55 5.10 31.37
N LEU A 86 -7.02 5.47 32.54
CA LEU A 86 -6.03 4.73 33.29
C LEU A 86 -6.48 4.63 34.74
N LYS A 87 -6.68 3.41 35.23
CA LYS A 87 -6.96 3.17 36.66
C LYS A 87 -5.75 2.51 37.31
N ILE A 88 -5.23 3.12 38.36
CA ILE A 88 -4.13 2.61 39.17
C ILE A 88 -4.67 2.32 40.57
N SER A 89 -4.49 1.10 41.04
CA SER A 89 -4.72 0.72 42.42
C SER A 89 -3.39 0.48 43.14
N ILE A 90 -3.31 0.93 44.38
CA ILE A 90 -2.14 0.72 45.26
C ILE A 90 -2.60 0.13 46.59
N GLN A 91 -1.87 -0.87 47.07
CA GLN A 91 -2.09 -1.50 48.37
C GLN A 91 -0.76 -1.73 49.09
N THR A 92 -0.77 -1.57 50.41
CA THR A 92 0.36 -1.89 51.28
C THR A 92 0.37 -3.39 51.55
N VAL A 93 1.56 -3.99 51.51
CA VAL A 93 1.77 -5.43 51.73
C VAL A 93 2.85 -5.63 52.79
N CYS A 94 2.46 -6.25 53.91
CA CYS A 94 3.33 -6.52 55.06
C CYS A 94 3.15 -7.98 55.48
N ASN A 95 4.22 -8.78 55.58
CA ASN A 95 4.17 -10.16 56.09
C ASN A 95 3.01 -11.00 55.50
N SER A 96 2.77 -10.89 54.19
CA SER A 96 1.69 -11.56 53.44
C SER A 96 0.26 -11.10 53.73
N SER A 97 0.07 -10.07 54.56
CA SER A 97 -1.18 -9.34 54.75
C SER A 97 -1.23 -8.10 53.85
N TRP A 98 -2.45 -7.68 53.49
CA TRP A 98 -2.71 -6.63 52.49
C TRP A 98 -3.67 -5.60 53.06
N SER A 99 -3.44 -4.32 52.76
CA SER A 99 -4.42 -3.28 53.03
C SER A 99 -5.56 -3.30 52.03
N GLU A 100 -6.61 -2.52 52.30
CA GLU A 100 -7.52 -2.10 51.24
C GLU A 100 -6.77 -1.36 50.13
N ALA A 101 -7.29 -1.44 48.90
CA ALA A 101 -6.67 -0.81 47.74
C ALA A 101 -7.19 0.62 47.57
N VAL A 102 -6.27 1.57 47.43
CA VAL A 102 -6.60 2.94 47.05
C VAL A 102 -6.53 3.04 45.54
N VAL A 103 -7.60 3.52 44.90
CA VAL A 103 -7.71 3.64 43.44
C VAL A 103 -7.68 5.10 43.03
N VAL A 104 -6.77 5.44 42.14
CA VAL A 104 -6.70 6.73 41.46
C VAL A 104 -6.70 6.51 39.95
N GLY A 105 -7.10 7.51 39.19
CA GLY A 105 -7.10 7.35 37.74
C GLY A 105 -7.30 8.63 36.97
N ILE A 106 -6.97 8.54 35.69
CA ILE A 106 -7.27 9.54 34.67
C ILE A 106 -8.40 8.97 33.83
N ASP A 107 -9.40 9.80 33.57
CA ASP A 107 -10.55 9.44 32.73
C ASP A 107 -10.73 10.53 31.68
N ASP A 108 -9.88 10.48 30.66
CA ASP A 108 -9.91 11.39 29.52
C ASP A 108 -10.60 10.69 28.34
N PRO A 109 -11.27 11.41 27.43
CA PRO A 109 -11.83 10.81 26.22
C PRO A 109 -10.70 10.32 25.30
N ASP A 110 -10.92 9.25 24.55
CA ASP A 110 -10.00 8.82 23.49
C ASP A 110 -10.20 9.66 22.23
N PHE A 111 -9.10 10.00 21.55
CA PHE A 111 -9.06 10.83 20.35
C PHE A 111 -8.80 10.05 19.05
N GLU A 112 -8.85 8.72 19.05
CA GLU A 112 -8.68 7.89 17.84
C GLU A 112 -7.45 8.29 17.00
N LEU A 113 -6.29 8.46 17.65
CA LEU A 113 -5.07 8.92 16.99
C LEU A 113 -4.55 7.88 15.99
N SER A 114 -4.27 8.33 14.77
CA SER A 114 -3.65 7.53 13.71
C SER A 114 -2.47 8.27 13.09
N CYS A 115 -1.34 7.57 12.92
CA CYS A 115 -0.14 8.09 12.27
C CYS A 115 0.31 7.14 11.15
N VAL A 116 0.50 7.69 9.95
CA VAL A 116 0.83 6.94 8.73
C VAL A 116 1.96 7.61 7.97
N ILE A 117 2.94 6.81 7.53
CA ILE A 117 4.02 7.26 6.66
C ILE A 117 3.55 7.17 5.21
N LEU A 118 3.55 8.31 4.52
CA LEU A 118 3.12 8.45 3.13
C LEU A 118 4.31 8.47 2.16
N SER A 119 5.46 8.98 2.60
CA SER A 119 6.73 8.97 1.87
C SER A 119 7.90 9.16 2.83
N SER A 120 9.13 9.09 2.31
CA SER A 120 10.36 9.38 3.07
C SER A 120 10.40 10.79 3.69
N ALA A 121 9.66 11.73 3.10
CA ALA A 121 9.61 13.12 3.54
C ALA A 121 8.29 13.49 4.25
N ARG A 122 7.31 12.58 4.36
CA ARG A 122 5.99 12.89 4.89
C ARG A 122 5.39 11.76 5.70
N THR A 123 5.15 12.06 6.97
CA THR A 123 4.31 11.30 7.90
C THR A 123 3.12 12.17 8.28
N HIS A 124 1.93 11.63 8.20
CA HIS A 124 0.69 12.31 8.58
C HIS A 124 0.09 11.65 9.81
N CYS A 125 -0.10 12.44 10.86
CA CYS A 125 -0.85 12.07 12.04
C CYS A 125 -2.19 12.81 12.06
N SER A 126 -3.27 12.12 12.41
CA SER A 126 -4.61 12.69 12.52
C SER A 126 -5.31 12.12 13.75
N TRP A 127 -6.17 12.93 14.36
CA TRP A 127 -6.96 12.54 15.53
C TRP A 127 -8.37 13.10 15.42
N LYS A 128 -9.31 12.46 16.10
CA LYS A 128 -10.71 12.87 16.14
C LYS A 128 -11.09 13.33 17.54
N PRO A 129 -11.05 14.65 17.83
CA PRO A 129 -11.45 15.17 19.13
C PRO A 129 -12.98 15.14 19.31
N PRO A 130 -13.48 15.08 20.57
CA PRO A 130 -14.83 15.48 20.91
C PRO A 130 -15.09 16.93 20.51
N ASP A 131 -16.35 17.24 20.17
CA ASP A 131 -16.76 18.61 19.84
C ASP A 131 -16.31 19.58 20.94
N SER A 132 -15.69 20.69 20.54
CA SER A 132 -15.06 21.75 21.36
C SER A 132 -13.64 21.52 21.90
N ALA A 133 -13.03 20.34 21.74
CA ALA A 133 -11.66 20.14 22.24
C ALA A 133 -10.64 20.92 21.39
N ARG A 134 -9.76 21.68 22.05
CA ARG A 134 -8.60 22.32 21.41
C ARG A 134 -7.34 21.61 21.86
N LEU A 135 -6.72 20.90 20.93
CA LEU A 135 -5.57 20.04 21.18
C LEU A 135 -4.33 20.56 20.47
N SER A 136 -3.22 20.54 21.18
CA SER A 136 -1.87 20.69 20.64
C SER A 136 -1.23 19.30 20.54
N PHE A 137 -0.51 19.09 19.45
CA PHE A 137 0.18 17.83 19.18
C PHE A 137 1.66 17.98 19.49
N PHE A 138 2.16 17.10 20.36
CA PHE A 138 3.57 17.00 20.69
C PHE A 138 4.07 15.58 20.44
N TYR A 139 5.36 15.44 20.15
CA TYR A 139 5.96 14.14 19.90
C TYR A 139 7.41 14.05 20.37
N SER A 140 7.84 12.84 20.70
CA SER A 140 9.25 12.49 20.89
C SER A 140 9.58 11.22 20.13
N LEU A 141 10.82 11.12 19.67
CA LEU A 141 11.30 10.00 18.88
C LEU A 141 12.33 9.22 19.68
N GLN A 142 12.32 7.90 19.55
CA GLN A 142 13.31 7.07 20.21
C GLN A 142 14.69 7.30 19.58
N ILE A 143 15.66 7.73 20.40
CA ILE A 143 17.06 7.90 19.99
C ILE A 143 17.80 6.57 20.15
N SER A 144 17.64 5.93 21.32
CA SER A 144 18.24 4.63 21.68
C SER A 144 17.23 3.75 22.43
N LYS A 145 17.61 2.52 22.81
CA LYS A 145 16.69 1.58 23.49
C LYS A 145 16.03 2.19 24.73
N ASP A 146 16.77 2.99 25.49
CA ASP A 146 16.32 3.54 26.77
C ASP A 146 16.17 5.07 26.75
N ASP A 147 16.39 5.72 25.60
CA ASP A 147 16.41 7.17 25.51
C ASP A 147 15.48 7.71 24.41
N MET A 148 14.66 8.67 24.82
CA MET A 148 13.73 9.40 23.97
C MET A 148 14.25 10.81 23.77
N ASP A 149 14.06 11.33 22.56
CA ASP A 149 14.32 12.73 22.26
C ASP A 149 13.42 13.64 23.12
N THR A 150 13.84 14.89 23.21
CA THR A 150 13.05 15.98 23.75
C THR A 150 11.69 16.07 23.07
N LEU A 151 10.68 16.40 23.88
CA LEU A 151 9.33 16.61 23.38
C LEU A 151 9.29 17.85 22.50
N ARG A 152 8.78 17.70 21.28
CA ARG A 152 8.64 18.78 20.29
C ARG A 152 7.19 18.97 19.92
N GLU A 153 6.80 20.22 19.67
CA GLU A 153 5.50 20.52 19.08
C GLU A 153 5.48 20.11 17.60
N CYS A 154 4.28 19.83 17.09
CA CYS A 154 4.02 19.60 15.68
C CYS A 154 4.67 20.70 14.81
N PRO A 155 5.51 20.32 13.83
CA PRO A 155 6.17 21.31 12.98
C PRO A 155 5.22 21.91 11.93
N SER A 156 4.18 21.18 11.52
CA SER A 156 3.23 21.62 10.50
C SER A 156 1.84 21.05 10.76
N TYR A 157 0.93 21.88 11.27
CA TYR A 157 -0.46 21.50 11.43
C TYR A 157 -1.18 21.48 10.09
N ASN A 158 -1.84 20.37 9.78
CA ASN A 158 -2.74 20.24 8.65
C ASN A 158 -4.16 20.20 9.21
N SER A 159 -4.79 21.38 9.30
CA SER A 159 -6.03 21.65 10.06
C SER A 159 -5.86 21.56 11.59
N THR A 160 -6.96 21.70 12.35
CA THR A 160 -6.98 21.60 13.83
C THR A 160 -6.80 20.17 14.35
N THR A 161 -6.84 19.18 13.46
CA THR A 161 -6.89 17.75 13.81
C THR A 161 -5.84 16.91 13.08
N GLY A 162 -4.79 17.55 12.54
CA GLY A 162 -3.74 16.88 11.80
C GLY A 162 -2.37 17.51 12.00
N CYS A 163 -1.35 16.66 11.96
CA CYS A 163 0.05 17.05 12.05
C CYS A 163 0.87 16.33 10.98
N ASP A 164 1.58 17.09 10.16
CA ASP A 164 2.56 16.59 9.19
C ASP A 164 3.98 16.71 9.79
N LEU A 165 4.72 15.61 9.78
CA LEU A 165 6.06 15.50 10.34
C LEU A 165 6.91 14.48 9.57
N GLN A 166 8.18 14.32 9.94
CA GLN A 166 9.11 13.40 9.27
C GLN A 166 9.61 12.34 10.25
N VAL A 167 9.17 11.10 10.05
CA VAL A 167 9.57 9.94 10.88
C VAL A 167 10.01 8.79 10.00
N LYS A 168 11.06 8.10 10.46
CA LYS A 168 11.50 6.85 9.84
C LYS A 168 10.63 5.68 10.32
N PRO A 169 10.30 4.71 9.45
CA PRO A 169 9.40 3.60 9.78
C PRO A 169 9.88 2.68 10.91
N ASN A 170 11.19 2.66 11.18
CA ASN A 170 11.81 1.83 12.20
C ASN A 170 12.02 2.53 13.55
N ARG A 171 11.43 3.72 13.75
CA ARG A 171 11.56 4.49 15.00
C ARG A 171 10.25 4.45 15.79
N GLN A 172 10.36 4.17 17.09
CA GLN A 172 9.25 4.38 18.01
C GLN A 172 8.99 5.88 18.16
N ILE A 173 7.71 6.26 18.18
CA ILE A 173 7.23 7.61 18.43
C ILE A 173 6.25 7.60 19.61
N ASN A 174 6.47 8.51 20.55
CA ASN A 174 5.49 8.84 21.58
C ASN A 174 4.81 10.14 21.16
N VAL A 175 3.49 10.17 21.22
CA VAL A 175 2.67 11.33 20.90
C VAL A 175 1.93 11.78 22.14
N LEU A 176 1.94 13.07 22.42
CA LEU A 176 1.14 13.70 23.46
C LEU A 176 0.13 14.65 22.78
N LEU A 177 -1.15 14.37 23.00
CA LEU A 177 -2.24 15.31 22.73
C LEU A 177 -2.60 16.01 24.05
N ASN A 178 -2.31 17.30 24.13
CA ASN A 178 -2.56 18.12 25.31
C ASN A 178 -3.49 19.28 24.95
N GLY A 179 -4.45 19.60 25.82
CA GLY A 179 -5.38 20.67 25.52
C GLY A 179 -6.45 20.88 26.57
N THR A 180 -7.56 21.46 26.12
CA THR A 180 -8.72 21.77 26.97
C THR A 180 -9.99 21.23 26.34
N LEU A 181 -10.85 20.67 27.20
CA LEU A 181 -12.23 20.28 26.88
C LEU A 181 -13.15 20.97 27.89
N GLY A 182 -13.83 22.02 27.45
CA GLY A 182 -14.50 22.96 28.36
C GLY A 182 -13.50 23.60 29.32
N ASN A 183 -13.71 23.42 30.63
CA ASN A 183 -12.85 23.96 31.69
C ASN A 183 -11.82 22.94 32.24
N ARG A 184 -11.76 21.73 31.66
CA ARG A 184 -10.84 20.67 32.10
C ARG A 184 -9.66 20.57 31.15
N THR A 185 -8.45 20.48 31.72
CA THR A 185 -7.25 20.10 30.98
C THR A 185 -7.27 18.61 30.68
N ILE A 186 -7.01 18.24 29.43
CA ILE A 186 -7.01 16.87 28.93
C ILE A 186 -5.63 16.53 28.38
N ARG A 187 -5.15 15.31 28.66
CA ARG A 187 -3.80 14.88 28.32
C ARG A 187 -3.79 13.39 27.98
N ASN A 188 -3.69 13.10 26.69
CA ASN A 188 -3.55 11.73 26.19
C ASN A 188 -2.16 11.50 25.63
N VAL A 189 -1.54 10.41 26.06
CA VAL A 189 -0.25 9.96 25.51
C VAL A 189 -0.49 8.67 24.74
N TYR A 190 0.12 8.56 23.55
CA TYR A 190 0.07 7.42 22.65
C TYR A 190 1.47 6.94 22.31
N LYS A 191 1.64 5.64 22.16
CA LYS A 191 2.93 5.03 21.81
C LYS A 191 2.77 4.15 20.59
N PHE A 192 3.56 4.45 19.57
CA PHE A 192 3.68 3.63 18.37
C PHE A 192 5.08 3.04 18.32
N ASP A 193 5.19 1.72 18.48
CA ASP A 193 6.47 1.02 18.31
C ASP A 193 6.97 1.11 16.86
N TYR A 194 6.01 1.04 15.92
CA TYR A 194 6.24 1.22 14.49
C TYR A 194 5.06 1.99 13.89
N LEU A 195 5.34 2.82 12.90
CA LEU A 195 4.29 3.51 12.14
C LEU A 195 3.84 2.68 10.94
N LYS A 196 2.56 2.78 10.60
CA LYS A 196 2.00 2.13 9.42
C LYS A 196 2.53 2.81 8.16
N LEU A 197 2.93 2.03 7.16
CA LEU A 197 3.27 2.56 5.83
C LEU A 197 2.03 2.52 4.92
N SER A 198 1.77 3.61 4.21
CA SER A 198 0.79 3.70 3.12
C SER A 198 1.44 4.48 1.97
N LEU A 199 2.29 3.77 1.24
CA LEU A 199 3.04 4.31 0.11
C LEU A 199 2.23 4.21 -1.18
N PRO A 200 2.52 5.05 -2.20
CA PRO A 200 1.91 4.90 -3.51
C PRO A 200 2.17 3.52 -4.12
N PRO A 201 1.34 3.08 -5.08
CA PRO A 201 1.55 1.82 -5.78
C PRO A 201 2.93 1.71 -6.41
N LEU A 202 3.44 0.48 -6.54
CA LEU A 202 4.74 0.21 -7.17
C LEU A 202 4.75 0.66 -8.64
N ASP A 203 5.90 1.20 -9.06
CA ASP A 203 6.20 1.34 -10.48
C ASP A 203 6.73 0.00 -11.01
N TRP A 204 6.03 -0.56 -11.99
CA TRP A 204 6.27 -1.93 -12.46
C TRP A 204 6.01 -2.07 -13.96
N ALA A 205 6.81 -2.92 -14.59
CA ALA A 205 6.75 -3.27 -15.99
C ALA A 205 6.53 -4.77 -16.16
N VAL A 206 5.95 -5.14 -17.30
CA VAL A 206 5.82 -6.53 -17.71
C VAL A 206 6.34 -6.62 -19.13
N GLU A 207 7.36 -7.44 -19.31
CA GLU A 207 7.83 -7.83 -20.63
C GLU A 207 7.15 -9.15 -20.99
N GLU A 208 6.39 -9.11 -22.08
CA GLU A 208 5.65 -10.25 -22.58
C GLU A 208 6.52 -11.04 -23.57
N SER A 209 6.62 -12.35 -23.36
CA SER A 209 7.14 -13.29 -24.35
C SER A 209 6.09 -14.38 -24.63
N LYS A 210 6.40 -15.28 -25.58
CA LYS A 210 5.51 -16.39 -25.91
C LYS A 210 5.26 -17.32 -24.73
N GLU A 211 6.28 -17.58 -23.92
CA GLU A 211 6.27 -18.61 -22.88
C GLU A 211 6.18 -18.04 -21.45
N GLN A 212 6.52 -16.76 -21.25
CA GLN A 212 6.60 -16.17 -19.91
C GLN A 212 6.29 -14.67 -19.91
N PHE A 213 5.76 -14.20 -18.79
CA PHE A 213 5.80 -12.80 -18.40
C PHE A 213 6.99 -12.58 -17.47
N LEU A 214 7.85 -11.62 -17.83
CA LEU A 214 8.89 -11.11 -16.93
C LEU A 214 8.36 -9.84 -16.28
N ILE A 215 7.99 -9.94 -15.01
CA ILE A 215 7.48 -8.84 -14.21
C ILE A 215 8.66 -8.22 -13.47
N THR A 216 8.89 -6.92 -13.63
CA THR A 216 9.97 -6.17 -12.97
C THR A 216 9.40 -4.92 -12.31
N TRP A 217 10.00 -4.49 -11.21
CA TRP A 217 9.55 -3.31 -10.48
C TRP A 217 10.69 -2.58 -9.78
N THR A 218 10.46 -1.30 -9.52
CA THR A 218 11.36 -0.47 -8.73
C THR A 218 11.03 -0.64 -7.25
N ALA A 219 12.05 -0.82 -6.41
CA ALA A 219 11.84 -0.89 -4.97
C ALA A 219 11.27 0.43 -4.44
N PRO A 220 10.33 0.40 -3.47
CA PRO A 220 9.83 1.62 -2.85
C PRO A 220 10.94 2.45 -2.19
N GLU A 221 10.58 3.69 -1.84
CA GLU A 221 11.35 4.47 -0.87
C GLU A 221 11.58 3.62 0.41
N PHE A 222 12.70 3.84 1.11
CA PHE A 222 13.18 3.00 2.23
C PHE A 222 13.81 1.65 1.81
N SER A 223 14.93 1.75 1.09
CA SER A 223 15.74 0.59 0.66
C SER A 223 16.38 -0.20 1.82
N ASP A 224 16.46 0.41 3.01
CA ASP A 224 16.93 -0.20 4.25
C ASP A 224 15.91 -1.19 4.85
N LEU A 225 14.66 -1.17 4.36
CA LEU A 225 13.64 -2.12 4.78
C LEU A 225 13.70 -3.40 3.96
N LYS A 226 13.39 -4.51 4.64
CA LYS A 226 13.14 -5.79 3.98
C LYS A 226 11.72 -5.79 3.42
N TRP A 227 11.61 -5.68 2.10
CA TRP A 227 10.36 -5.73 1.36
C TRP A 227 9.99 -7.17 1.00
N ASN A 228 8.70 -7.49 1.09
CA ASN A 228 8.10 -8.69 0.57
C ASN A 228 7.00 -8.29 -0.41
N TYR A 229 7.13 -8.71 -1.66
CA TYR A 229 6.24 -8.34 -2.73
C TYR A 229 5.19 -9.42 -2.92
N LYS A 230 3.92 -9.02 -2.83
CA LYS A 230 2.78 -9.85 -3.18
C LYS A 230 2.38 -9.54 -4.60
N ILE A 231 2.36 -10.57 -5.44
CA ILE A 231 1.81 -10.50 -6.78
C ILE A 231 0.47 -11.21 -6.73
N ASN A 232 -0.58 -10.57 -7.23
CA ASN A 232 -1.88 -11.17 -7.44
C ASN A 232 -2.03 -11.34 -8.94
N TYR A 233 -2.09 -12.58 -9.42
CA TYR A 233 -2.41 -12.83 -10.81
C TYR A 233 -3.55 -13.81 -10.96
N THR A 234 -4.38 -13.60 -11.98
CA THR A 234 -5.45 -14.51 -12.36
C THR A 234 -5.20 -14.99 -13.78
N ALA A 235 -5.12 -16.31 -13.98
CA ALA A 235 -4.96 -16.95 -15.28
C ALA A 235 -6.14 -17.91 -15.51
N CYS A 236 -6.89 -17.76 -16.60
CA CYS A 236 -8.06 -18.61 -16.88
C CYS A 236 -9.04 -18.74 -15.69
N ASN A 237 -9.30 -17.63 -14.98
CA ASN A 237 -10.12 -17.55 -13.76
C ASN A 237 -9.54 -18.22 -12.50
N ASN A 238 -8.31 -18.73 -12.55
CA ASN A 238 -7.59 -19.20 -11.37
C ASN A 238 -6.67 -18.11 -10.84
N THR A 239 -6.97 -17.63 -9.63
CA THR A 239 -6.20 -16.60 -8.94
C THR A 239 -5.09 -17.22 -8.10
N SER A 240 -3.93 -16.58 -8.09
CA SER A 240 -2.73 -17.00 -7.35
C SER A 240 -2.03 -15.80 -6.74
N TYR A 241 -1.41 -16.02 -5.58
CA TYR A 241 -0.81 -14.96 -4.77
C TYR A 241 0.65 -15.26 -4.40
N PRO A 242 1.59 -15.39 -5.38
CA PRO A 242 2.97 -15.63 -5.04
C PRO A 242 3.59 -14.44 -4.29
N GLU A 243 4.52 -14.77 -3.41
CA GLU A 243 5.31 -13.82 -2.62
C GLU A 243 6.79 -13.96 -2.98
N THR A 244 7.50 -12.84 -3.08
CA THR A 244 8.94 -12.82 -3.34
C THR A 244 9.62 -11.62 -2.72
N GLN A 245 10.90 -11.78 -2.38
CA GLN A 245 11.77 -10.67 -1.95
C GLN A 245 12.64 -10.13 -3.10
N GLU A 246 12.62 -10.81 -4.24
CA GLU A 246 13.32 -10.36 -5.44
C GLU A 246 12.65 -9.13 -6.07
N ARG A 247 13.31 -8.48 -7.01
CA ARG A 247 12.76 -7.33 -7.76
C ARG A 247 12.19 -7.70 -9.13
N SER A 248 12.11 -9.00 -9.38
CA SER A 248 11.57 -9.57 -10.59
C SER A 248 10.85 -10.86 -10.29
N PHE A 249 9.86 -11.19 -11.11
CA PHE A 249 9.14 -12.45 -11.03
C PHE A 249 8.88 -12.98 -12.43
N LYS A 250 9.23 -14.26 -12.63
CA LYS A 250 8.98 -14.96 -13.89
C LYS A 250 7.70 -15.77 -13.74
N LEU A 251 6.67 -15.38 -14.47
CA LEU A 251 5.39 -16.08 -14.51
C LEU A 251 5.31 -16.88 -15.81
N GLN A 252 5.13 -18.20 -15.70
CA GLN A 252 4.87 -19.05 -16.86
C GLN A 252 3.53 -18.69 -17.48
N ARG A 253 3.54 -18.54 -18.81
CA ARG A 253 2.38 -18.11 -19.59
C ARG A 253 1.78 -19.27 -20.37
N ASP A 254 0.48 -19.45 -20.22
CA ASP A 254 -0.35 -20.21 -21.13
C ASP A 254 -0.92 -19.25 -22.19
N SER A 255 -0.63 -19.52 -23.46
CA SER A 255 -1.07 -18.66 -24.58
C SER A 255 -2.58 -18.59 -24.74
N GLU A 256 -3.30 -19.60 -24.25
CA GLU A 256 -4.76 -19.70 -24.37
C GLU A 256 -5.51 -19.00 -23.23
N CYS A 257 -4.79 -18.54 -22.22
CA CYS A 257 -5.36 -17.90 -21.03
C CYS A 257 -5.23 -16.38 -21.07
N PRO A 258 -6.31 -15.64 -20.73
CA PRO A 258 -6.19 -14.24 -20.36
C PRO A 258 -5.58 -14.13 -18.95
N TYR A 259 -4.78 -13.08 -18.74
CA TYR A 259 -4.15 -12.77 -17.47
C TYR A 259 -4.59 -11.42 -16.94
N ARG A 260 -4.77 -11.35 -15.61
CA ARG A 260 -4.87 -10.08 -14.86
C ARG A 260 -3.79 -10.10 -13.81
N ILE A 261 -3.00 -9.03 -13.72
CA ILE A 261 -1.85 -8.97 -12.82
C ILE A 261 -1.89 -7.65 -12.06
N SER A 262 -1.82 -7.73 -10.74
CA SER A 262 -1.59 -6.60 -9.82
C SER A 262 -0.55 -6.98 -8.78
N MET A 263 0.04 -6.00 -8.11
CA MET A 263 1.04 -6.26 -7.08
C MET A 263 1.10 -5.18 -6.02
N ARG A 264 1.72 -5.51 -4.88
CA ARG A 264 2.08 -4.55 -3.84
C ARG A 264 3.32 -4.99 -3.08
N GLY A 265 4.04 -4.02 -2.53
CA GLY A 265 5.11 -4.24 -1.55
C GLY A 265 4.55 -4.20 -0.13
N MET A 266 5.05 -5.06 0.72
CA MET A 266 4.76 -5.05 2.16
C MET A 266 6.07 -5.12 2.95
N THR A 267 6.00 -4.71 4.21
CA THR A 267 7.12 -4.87 5.13
C THR A 267 6.66 -5.64 6.37
N ARG A 268 7.61 -5.96 7.27
CA ARG A 268 7.25 -6.49 8.60
C ARG A 268 6.51 -5.47 9.47
N PHE A 269 6.66 -4.18 9.16
CA PHE A 269 5.89 -3.12 9.79
C PHE A 269 4.52 -3.12 9.12
N SER A 270 3.45 -2.99 9.89
CA SER A 270 2.08 -2.99 9.36
C SER A 270 1.96 -2.03 8.17
N GLY A 271 1.41 -2.49 7.05
CA GLY A 271 1.26 -1.69 5.83
C GLY A 271 2.31 -1.97 4.75
N GLY A 272 2.45 -1.03 3.81
CA GLY A 272 3.26 -1.19 2.61
C GLY A 272 2.86 -0.19 1.51
N THR A 273 2.93 -0.63 0.25
CA THR A 273 2.36 0.10 -0.87
C THR A 273 0.89 -0.25 -1.04
N GLU A 274 0.13 0.67 -1.62
CA GLU A 274 -1.16 0.33 -2.22
C GLU A 274 -1.00 -0.71 -3.34
N TRP A 275 -2.09 -1.40 -3.66
CA TRP A 275 -2.12 -2.30 -4.82
C TRP A 275 -1.99 -1.50 -6.11
N THR A 276 -1.21 -2.03 -7.05
CA THR A 276 -1.15 -1.48 -8.39
C THR A 276 -2.47 -1.74 -9.13
N PRO A 277 -2.86 -0.83 -10.04
CA PRO A 277 -3.95 -1.11 -10.96
C PRO A 277 -3.70 -2.41 -11.73
N GLU A 278 -4.75 -3.19 -11.95
CA GLU A 278 -4.65 -4.46 -12.68
C GLU A 278 -4.28 -4.22 -14.15
N LYS A 279 -3.16 -4.78 -14.58
CA LYS A 279 -2.84 -4.89 -16.02
C LYS A 279 -3.50 -6.14 -16.58
N HIS A 280 -4.13 -5.98 -17.73
CA HIS A 280 -4.85 -7.02 -18.44
C HIS A 280 -4.05 -7.45 -19.66
N TYR A 281 -3.92 -8.76 -19.84
CA TYR A 281 -3.27 -9.37 -20.99
C TYR A 281 -4.23 -10.37 -21.61
N ASP A 282 -4.61 -10.12 -22.85
CA ASP A 282 -5.47 -11.03 -23.59
C ASP A 282 -4.71 -12.30 -24.01
N LYS A 283 -5.46 -13.27 -24.51
CA LYS A 283 -4.91 -14.47 -25.13
C LYS A 283 -3.91 -14.07 -26.20
N ALA A 284 -2.82 -14.81 -26.32
CA ALA A 284 -1.87 -14.58 -27.40
C ALA A 284 -2.64 -14.72 -28.72
N SER A 285 -2.65 -13.65 -29.52
CA SER A 285 -3.25 -13.73 -30.86
C SER A 285 -2.40 -14.71 -31.65
N GLY A 286 -2.95 -15.89 -31.94
CA GLY A 286 -2.38 -16.83 -32.89
C GLY A 286 -2.08 -16.12 -34.22
N PRO A 287 -1.21 -16.69 -35.06
CA PRO A 287 -0.82 -16.05 -36.30
C PRO A 287 -2.07 -15.68 -37.12
N ASN A 288 -2.22 -14.39 -37.42
CA ASN A 288 -3.47 -13.81 -37.90
C ASN A 288 -3.93 -14.54 -39.19
N PRO A 289 -5.11 -15.18 -39.21
CA PRO A 289 -5.58 -15.95 -40.36
C PRO A 289 -5.70 -15.08 -41.63
N LEU A 290 -5.93 -13.77 -41.49
CA LEU A 290 -5.89 -12.82 -42.61
C LEU A 290 -4.49 -12.71 -43.23
N LEU A 291 -3.43 -12.79 -42.44
CA LEU A 291 -2.05 -12.73 -42.93
C LEU A 291 -1.69 -13.98 -43.73
N PHE A 292 -2.17 -15.15 -43.29
CA PHE A 292 -2.05 -16.37 -44.08
C PHE A 292 -2.85 -16.31 -45.38
N ALA A 293 -4.08 -15.78 -45.34
CA ALA A 293 -4.90 -15.61 -46.54
C ALA A 293 -4.22 -14.68 -47.56
N VAL A 294 -3.63 -13.57 -47.12
CA VAL A 294 -2.91 -12.61 -47.99
C VAL A 294 -1.70 -13.24 -48.67
N VAL A 295 -1.04 -14.23 -48.06
CA VAL A 295 0.13 -14.90 -48.67
C VAL A 295 -0.29 -16.10 -49.52
N LEU A 296 -1.22 -16.93 -49.05
CA LEU A 296 -1.65 -18.15 -49.74
C LEU A 296 -2.49 -17.86 -50.99
N ILE A 297 -3.40 -16.89 -50.94
CA ILE A 297 -4.32 -16.61 -52.05
C ILE A 297 -3.58 -16.17 -53.32
N PRO A 298 -2.64 -15.20 -53.31
CA PRO A 298 -1.89 -14.84 -54.50
C PRO A 298 -1.04 -15.98 -55.05
N LEU A 299 -0.49 -16.82 -54.16
CA LEU A 299 0.37 -17.94 -54.55
C LEU A 299 -0.43 -19.04 -55.27
N VAL A 300 -1.63 -19.35 -54.78
CA VAL A 300 -2.58 -20.26 -55.44
C VAL A 300 -3.08 -19.67 -56.76
N LEU A 301 -3.42 -18.38 -56.80
CA LEU A 301 -3.85 -17.72 -58.04
C LEU A 301 -2.74 -17.71 -59.10
N ALA A 302 -1.49 -17.42 -58.71
CA ALA A 302 -0.36 -17.49 -59.61
C ALA A 302 -0.16 -18.90 -60.17
N LEU A 303 -0.29 -19.94 -59.33
CA LEU A 303 -0.22 -21.34 -59.77
C LEU A 303 -1.35 -21.67 -60.77
N LEU A 304 -2.58 -21.21 -60.51
CA LEU A 304 -3.73 -21.40 -61.41
C LEU A 304 -3.53 -20.68 -62.75
N VAL A 305 -2.97 -19.47 -62.76
CA VAL A 305 -2.63 -18.73 -63.99
C VAL A 305 -1.58 -19.49 -64.81
N VAL A 306 -0.53 -20.02 -64.17
CA VAL A 306 0.49 -20.82 -64.85
C VAL A 306 -0.12 -22.09 -65.44
N LEU A 307 -0.95 -22.81 -64.69
CA LEU A 307 -1.62 -24.03 -65.17
C LEU A 307 -2.59 -23.75 -66.32
N THR A 308 -3.35 -22.65 -66.26
CA THR A 308 -4.25 -22.24 -67.36
C THR A 308 -3.49 -21.79 -68.59
N LEU A 309 -2.38 -21.07 -68.45
CA LEU A 309 -1.49 -20.72 -69.57
C LEU A 309 -0.89 -21.98 -70.22
N LEU A 310 -0.40 -22.93 -69.43
CA LEU A 310 0.10 -24.22 -69.92
C LEU A 310 -1.00 -25.02 -70.64
N GLY A 311 -2.22 -25.02 -70.11
CA GLY A 311 -3.39 -25.64 -70.74
C GLY A 311 -3.78 -24.98 -72.06
N CYS A 312 -3.76 -23.64 -72.12
CA CYS A 312 -4.04 -22.88 -73.34
C CYS A 312 -2.96 -23.06 -74.40
N LEU A 313 -1.69 -23.11 -74.00
CA LEU A 313 -0.57 -23.41 -74.91
C LEU A 313 -0.67 -24.82 -75.48
N LYS A 314 -1.04 -25.80 -74.65
CA LYS A 314 -1.20 -27.20 -75.08
C LYS A 314 -2.40 -27.41 -76.02
N ASN A 315 -3.46 -26.62 -75.88
CA ASN A 315 -4.68 -26.70 -76.69
C ASN A 315 -4.80 -25.54 -77.70
N LYS A 316 -3.71 -24.85 -78.02
CA LYS A 316 -3.67 -23.66 -78.85
C LYS A 316 -4.39 -23.84 -80.20
N ASP A 317 -4.25 -25.02 -80.81
CA ASP A 317 -4.84 -25.35 -82.11
C ASP A 317 -6.37 -25.54 -82.07
N ARG A 318 -6.94 -25.76 -80.88
CA ARG A 318 -8.39 -25.88 -80.65
C ARG A 318 -9.06 -24.58 -80.23
N ILE A 319 -8.34 -23.71 -79.53
CA ILE A 319 -8.88 -22.47 -78.92
C ILE A 319 -8.71 -21.28 -79.87
N PHE A 320 -7.63 -21.24 -80.64
CA PHE A 320 -7.40 -20.21 -81.66
C PHE A 320 -7.45 -20.84 -83.05
N PRO A 321 -8.61 -20.88 -83.72
CA PRO A 321 -8.67 -21.29 -85.11
C PRO A 321 -7.74 -20.40 -85.94
N LYS A 322 -6.97 -21.01 -86.85
CA LYS A 322 -6.05 -20.28 -87.75
C LYS A 322 -6.81 -19.15 -88.43
N VAL A 323 -6.42 -17.91 -88.15
CA VAL A 323 -6.91 -16.73 -88.87
C VAL A 323 -6.58 -16.94 -90.35
N PRO A 324 -7.55 -16.83 -91.28
CA PRO A 324 -7.25 -16.89 -92.70
C PRO A 324 -6.26 -15.77 -93.04
N GLN A 325 -5.18 -16.14 -93.73
CA GLN A 325 -4.14 -15.20 -94.13
C GLN A 325 -4.78 -14.03 -94.91
N PRO A 326 -4.47 -12.77 -94.61
CA PRO A 326 -4.94 -11.66 -95.41
C PRO A 326 -4.34 -11.79 -96.82
N ASN A 327 -5.20 -11.71 -97.83
CA ASN A 327 -4.82 -11.75 -99.24
C ASN A 327 -3.79 -10.64 -99.51
N SER A 328 -2.57 -11.05 -99.82
CA SER A 328 -1.38 -10.19 -99.93
C SER A 328 -1.35 -9.23 -101.11
N GLU A 329 -2.46 -9.08 -101.84
CA GLU A 329 -2.55 -8.19 -103.01
C GLU A 329 -2.75 -6.73 -102.61
N LEU A 330 -3.54 -6.44 -101.56
CA LEU A 330 -3.86 -5.06 -101.18
C LEU A 330 -2.64 -4.28 -100.63
N PHE A 331 -1.70 -4.98 -99.99
CA PHE A 331 -0.47 -4.36 -99.45
C PHE A 331 0.66 -4.26 -100.48
N LYS A 332 0.62 -5.03 -101.57
CA LYS A 332 1.60 -4.93 -102.67
C LYS A 332 1.31 -3.74 -103.59
N ASP A 333 0.03 -3.37 -103.77
CA ASP A 333 -0.35 -2.19 -104.56
C ASP A 333 -0.03 -0.86 -103.87
N LEU A 334 0.02 -0.83 -102.53
CA LEU A 334 0.42 0.36 -101.77
C LEU A 334 1.93 0.61 -101.77
N MET A 335 2.75 -0.41 -102.02
CA MET A 335 4.22 -0.32 -101.95
C MET A 335 4.91 -0.14 -103.32
N THR A 336 4.18 -0.25 -104.44
CA THR A 336 4.77 -0.24 -105.79
C THR A 336 4.46 0.99 -106.63
N ASN A 337 3.63 1.93 -106.16
CA ASN A 337 3.28 3.11 -106.97
C ASN A 337 4.01 4.38 -106.52
N ASN A 338 5.24 4.54 -107.01
CA ASN A 338 6.14 5.65 -106.67
C ASN A 338 5.97 6.88 -107.59
N ASN A 339 4.76 7.22 -108.03
CA ASN A 339 4.52 8.42 -108.83
C ASN A 339 3.17 9.09 -108.52
N LYS A 340 3.26 10.32 -107.99
CA LYS A 340 2.26 11.40 -107.96
C LYS A 340 0.83 11.01 -107.59
N ILE A 341 0.53 11.06 -106.29
CA ILE A 341 -0.81 11.42 -105.82
C ILE A 341 -0.66 12.58 -104.84
N ASN A 342 -1.18 13.75 -105.24
CA ASN A 342 -1.41 14.89 -104.36
C ASN A 342 -2.47 14.49 -103.32
N LEU A 343 -2.05 14.27 -102.07
CA LEU A 343 -2.96 14.28 -100.92
C LEU A 343 -2.82 15.60 -100.14
N PRO A 344 -3.91 16.18 -99.63
CA PRO A 344 -3.88 17.43 -98.89
C PRO A 344 -3.15 17.24 -97.55
N ASN A 345 -2.36 18.25 -97.17
CA ASN A 345 -1.59 18.35 -95.94
C ASN A 345 -2.35 17.85 -94.70
N PHE A 346 -1.95 16.70 -94.16
CA PHE A 346 -2.27 16.33 -92.78
C PHE A 346 -1.30 17.05 -91.84
N TYR A 347 -1.88 17.90 -91.01
CA TYR A 347 -1.23 18.70 -89.99
C TYR A 347 -0.74 17.80 -88.86
N PHE A 348 0.58 17.74 -88.65
CA PHE A 348 1.18 17.17 -87.44
C PHE A 348 1.26 18.29 -86.38
N PRO A 349 0.66 18.15 -85.20
CA PRO A 349 0.89 19.10 -84.12
C PRO A 349 2.34 18.96 -83.63
N LYS A 350 3.02 20.10 -83.60
CA LYS A 350 4.36 20.33 -83.06
C LYS A 350 4.35 20.03 -81.56
N ALA A 351 5.43 19.46 -81.03
CA ALA A 351 5.65 19.36 -79.58
C ALA A 351 5.69 20.78 -78.99
N GLU A 352 4.70 21.09 -78.15
CA GLU A 352 4.70 22.27 -77.30
C GLU A 352 5.34 21.97 -75.95
N GLU A 353 5.92 23.03 -75.41
CA GLU A 353 6.92 23.13 -74.37
C GLU A 353 6.40 22.75 -72.97
N GLU A 354 7.37 22.45 -72.10
CA GLU A 354 7.24 22.12 -70.69
C GLU A 354 6.34 23.13 -69.92
N CYS A 355 5.14 22.68 -69.53
CA CYS A 355 4.31 23.38 -68.54
C CYS A 355 4.74 22.96 -67.12
N PRO A 356 5.17 23.90 -66.24
CA PRO A 356 5.45 23.59 -64.85
C PRO A 356 4.14 23.36 -64.08
N VAL A 357 3.87 22.10 -63.73
CA VAL A 357 2.77 21.74 -62.84
C VAL A 357 3.11 22.25 -61.42
N THR A 358 2.38 23.27 -60.97
CA THR A 358 2.39 23.68 -59.57
C THR A 358 1.48 22.75 -58.77
N LEU A 359 2.06 22.05 -57.79
CA LEU A 359 1.35 21.26 -56.79
C LEU A 359 0.49 22.18 -55.92
N VAL A 360 -0.82 22.12 -56.08
CA VAL A 360 -1.76 22.67 -55.10
C VAL A 360 -1.88 21.66 -53.97
N VAL A 361 -1.40 22.06 -52.79
CA VAL A 361 -1.55 21.33 -51.53
C VAL A 361 -2.96 21.57 -51.00
N ASP A 362 -3.73 20.51 -50.79
CA ASP A 362 -5.04 20.59 -50.12
C ASP A 362 -4.87 21.04 -48.65
N PRO A 363 -5.67 22.02 -48.18
CA PRO A 363 -5.65 22.44 -46.79
C PRO A 363 -6.24 21.36 -45.85
N LYS A 364 -5.53 21.14 -44.74
CA LYS A 364 -5.96 20.31 -43.60
C LYS A 364 -7.35 20.71 -43.12
N GLN A 365 -8.25 19.72 -42.99
CA GLN A 365 -9.50 19.89 -42.26
C GLN A 365 -9.24 19.96 -40.74
N PRO A 366 -9.93 20.87 -40.01
CA PRO A 366 -9.91 20.89 -38.55
C PRO A 366 -10.67 19.69 -37.98
N GLN A 367 -10.09 19.08 -36.95
CA GLN A 367 -10.77 18.16 -36.05
C GLN A 367 -11.85 18.92 -35.26
N LEU A 368 -12.99 18.27 -35.07
CA LEU A 368 -13.98 18.61 -34.05
C LEU A 368 -14.03 17.49 -33.02
#